data_AF-A0A146KJ61-F1
#
_entry.id   AF-A0A146KJ61-F1
#
_cell.length_a   1.000
_cell.length_b   1.000
_cell.length_c   1.000
_cell.angle_alpha   90.00
_cell.angle_beta   90.00
_cell.angle_gamma   90.00
#
_symmetry.space_group_name_H-M   'P 1'
#
loop_
_entity.id
_entity.type
_entity.pdbx_description
1 polymer ?
#
loop_
_entity_poly.entity_id
_entity_poly.type
_entity_poly.pdbx_seq_one_letter_code
_entity_poly.pdbx_strand_id
1 'polypeptide(L)'
;LMNTKPAILSTQEFEFQKLQRYYYNPQDIETPIYIKQNTTTSPYQNEYLGASGRLVITPLTDLVYLHIAVSVQNNKAINLAGPAGTGKSETTKDQNKS
;
A
#
# COMPACT_ATOMS: atom_id res chain seq x y z
N LEU A 1 -28.16 12.21 -3.83
CA LEU A 1 -27.92 10.94 -4.54
C LEU A 1 -26.78 10.23 -3.81
N MET A 2 -27.10 9.35 -2.85
CA MET A 2 -26.10 8.50 -2.20
C MET A 2 -25.64 7.47 -3.24
N ASN A 3 -24.44 7.66 -3.80
CA ASN A 3 -23.78 6.61 -4.57
C ASN A 3 -23.45 5.47 -3.60
N THR A 4 -24.31 4.47 -3.52
CA THR A 4 -24.00 3.19 -2.90
C THR A 4 -22.88 2.56 -3.72
N LYS A 5 -21.68 2.40 -3.11
CA LYS A 5 -20.62 1.60 -3.72
C LYS A 5 -21.18 0.21 -4.04
N PRO A 6 -21.04 -0.29 -5.27
CA PRO A 6 -21.48 -1.64 -5.61
C PRO A 6 -20.76 -2.65 -4.71
N ALA A 7 -21.47 -3.73 -4.35
CA ALA A 7 -20.88 -4.81 -3.56
C ALA A 7 -19.74 -5.46 -4.34
N ILE A 8 -18.62 -5.74 -3.66
CA ILE A 8 -17.49 -6.48 -4.22
C ILE A 8 -17.87 -7.96 -4.24
N LEU A 9 -17.95 -8.55 -5.42
CA LEU A 9 -18.37 -9.94 -5.63
C LEU A 9 -17.18 -10.89 -5.85
N SER A 10 -16.02 -10.35 -6.23
CA SER A 10 -14.81 -11.12 -6.54
C SER A 10 -13.53 -10.45 -6.04
N THR A 11 -12.55 -11.28 -5.67
CA THR A 11 -11.20 -10.83 -5.32
C THR A 11 -10.39 -10.34 -6.51
N GLN A 12 -10.91 -10.48 -7.73
CA GLN A 12 -10.33 -9.95 -8.95
C GLN A 12 -10.80 -8.52 -9.27
N GLU A 13 -11.80 -8.01 -8.55
CA GLU A 13 -12.28 -6.65 -8.77
C GLU A 13 -11.26 -5.61 -8.30
N PHE A 14 -11.13 -4.53 -9.07
CA PHE A 14 -10.19 -3.45 -8.76
C PHE A 14 -10.42 -2.83 -7.37
N GLU A 15 -11.67 -2.69 -6.93
CA GLU A 15 -11.99 -2.15 -5.61
C GLU A 15 -11.42 -3.01 -4.46
N PHE A 16 -11.28 -4.32 -4.67
CA PHE A 16 -10.60 -5.22 -3.74
C PHE A 16 -9.09 -5.21 -3.97
N GLN A 17 -8.66 -5.22 -5.23
CA GLN A 17 -7.26 -5.32 -5.57
C GLN A 17 -6.47 -4.06 -5.21
N LYS A 18 -7.08 -2.87 -5.23
CA LYS A 18 -6.41 -1.60 -4.89
C LYS A 18 -5.97 -1.52 -3.43
N LEU A 19 -6.63 -2.28 -2.55
CA LEU A 19 -6.28 -2.34 -1.13
C LEU A 19 -4.97 -3.09 -0.95
N GLN A 20 -4.16 -2.63 0.00
CA GLN A 20 -2.99 -3.34 0.46
C GLN A 20 -3.42 -4.56 1.29
N ARG A 21 -2.98 -5.75 0.89
CA ARG A 21 -3.42 -7.03 1.47
C ARG A 21 -2.21 -7.84 1.91
N TYR A 22 -2.28 -8.40 3.10
CA TYR A 22 -1.23 -9.24 3.67
C TYR A 22 -1.62 -10.71 3.55
N TYR A 23 -0.66 -11.54 3.18
CA TYR A 23 -0.85 -12.96 3.07
C TYR A 23 0.30 -13.68 3.76
N TYR A 24 -0.01 -14.84 4.33
CA TYR A 24 0.93 -15.72 4.98
C TYR A 24 1.03 -17.04 4.21
N ASN A 25 2.24 -17.45 3.85
CA ASN A 25 2.55 -18.73 3.23
C ASN A 25 3.59 -19.48 4.07
N PRO A 26 3.20 -20.50 4.84
CA PRO A 26 4.12 -21.25 5.70
C PRO A 26 5.11 -22.13 4.91
N GLN A 27 4.92 -22.31 3.60
CA GLN A 27 5.84 -23.10 2.76
C GLN A 27 7.08 -22.31 2.34
N ASP A 28 7.02 -20.98 2.35
CA ASP A 28 8.16 -20.10 2.11
C ASP A 28 8.82 -19.77 3.45
N ILE A 29 9.93 -20.43 3.75
CA ILE A 29 10.61 -20.34 5.04
C ILE A 29 11.34 -18.99 5.19
N GLU A 30 11.84 -18.43 4.08
CA GLU A 30 12.61 -17.18 4.09
C GLU A 30 11.70 -15.96 4.12
N THR A 31 10.65 -15.97 3.29
CA THR A 31 9.69 -14.86 3.16
C THR A 31 8.24 -15.31 3.34
N PRO A 32 7.84 -15.77 4.55
CA PRO A 32 6.51 -16.33 4.78
C PRO A 32 5.38 -15.29 4.69
N ILE A 33 5.68 -13.99 4.72
CA ILE A 33 4.70 -12.91 4.63
C ILE A 33 4.95 -12.09 3.37
N TYR A 34 3.90 -11.89 2.58
CA TYR A 34 3.93 -11.06 1.38
C TYR A 34 2.75 -10.10 1.35
N ILE A 35 3.03 -8.92 0.83
CA ILE A 35 2.09 -7.83 0.65
C ILE A 35 1.69 -7.82 -0.82
N LYS A 36 0.38 -7.79 -1.10
CA LYS A 36 -0.15 -7.59 -2.45
C LYS A 36 -0.97 -6.33 -2.52
N GLN A 37 -0.68 -5.52 -3.53
CA GLN A 37 -1.48 -4.34 -3.86
C GLN A 37 -1.56 -4.21 -5.38
N ASN A 38 -2.77 -4.16 -5.92
CA ASN A 38 -3.04 -4.26 -7.36
C ASN A 38 -2.31 -5.47 -7.98
N THR A 39 -1.42 -5.25 -8.95
CA THR A 39 -0.61 -6.27 -9.61
C THR A 39 0.71 -6.56 -8.91
N THR A 40 1.01 -5.83 -7.85
CA THR A 40 2.31 -5.88 -7.15
C THR A 40 2.29 -6.94 -6.07
N THR A 41 3.42 -7.61 -5.90
CA THR A 41 3.68 -8.49 -4.76
C THR A 41 5.07 -8.16 -4.24
N SER A 42 5.20 -7.97 -2.94
CA SER A 42 6.47 -7.63 -2.29
C SER A 42 6.60 -8.40 -0.99
N PRO A 43 7.81 -8.90 -0.65
CA PRO A 43 8.04 -9.57 0.63
C PRO A 43 7.99 -8.56 1.77
N TYR A 44 7.44 -8.98 2.91
CA TYR A 44 7.51 -8.18 4.13
C TYR A 44 8.94 -8.21 4.71
N GLN A 45 9.47 -7.05 5.11
CA GLN A 45 10.90 -6.93 5.45
C GLN A 45 11.25 -7.31 6.91
N ASN A 46 10.27 -7.61 7.75
CA ASN A 46 10.48 -8.02 9.15
C ASN A 46 11.30 -7.02 10.00
N GLU A 47 11.27 -5.73 9.66
CA GLU A 47 11.97 -4.69 10.43
C GLU A 47 11.22 -4.35 11.73
N TYR A 48 11.96 -4.21 12.83
CA TYR A 48 11.41 -3.72 14.10
C TYR A 48 11.32 -2.19 14.09
N LEU A 49 10.10 -1.67 14.04
CA LEU A 49 9.83 -0.22 13.94
C LEU A 49 9.56 0.48 15.28
N GLY A 50 9.48 -0.27 16.38
CA GLY A 50 9.08 0.27 17.69
C GLY A 50 7.68 0.90 17.69
N ALA A 51 7.45 1.86 18.59
CA ALA A 51 6.19 2.61 18.69
C ALA A 51 6.12 3.76 17.66
N SER A 52 6.31 3.44 16.39
CA SER A 52 6.20 4.43 15.30
C SER A 52 4.74 4.76 15.02
N GLY A 53 4.41 6.05 14.93
CA GLY A 53 3.07 6.51 14.55
C GLY A 53 2.72 6.09 13.11
N ARG A 54 1.42 5.95 12.82
CA ARG A 54 0.90 5.67 11.47
C ARG A 54 0.12 6.86 10.93
N LEU A 55 0.20 7.08 9.62
CA LEU A 55 -0.55 8.16 8.97
C LEU A 55 -2.02 7.75 8.81
N VAL A 56 -2.93 8.70 8.97
CA VAL A 56 -4.36 8.46 8.72
C VAL A 56 -4.56 8.19 7.22
N ILE A 57 -5.20 7.06 6.90
CA ILE A 57 -5.51 6.70 5.53
C ILE A 57 -6.70 7.52 5.04
N THR A 58 -6.43 8.37 4.06
CA THR A 58 -7.42 9.14 3.30
C THR A 58 -7.50 8.60 1.87
N PRO A 59 -8.55 8.93 1.09
CA PRO A 59 -8.61 8.55 -0.33
C PRO A 59 -7.39 9.01 -1.13
N LEU A 60 -6.77 10.15 -0.77
CA LEU A 60 -5.58 10.65 -1.45
C LEU A 60 -4.33 9.82 -1.11
N THR A 61 -4.11 9.52 0.17
CA THR A 61 -2.93 8.74 0.59
C THR A 61 -3.01 7.29 0.12
N ASP A 62 -4.21 6.69 0.07
CA ASP A 62 -4.45 5.34 -0.47
C ASP A 62 -4.04 5.25 -1.95
N LEU A 63 -4.39 6.27 -2.75
CA LEU A 63 -3.95 6.38 -4.15
C LEU A 63 -2.43 6.55 -4.28
N VAL A 64 -1.81 7.31 -3.39
CA VAL A 64 -0.35 7.47 -3.37
C VAL A 64 0.35 6.15 -3.06
N TYR A 65 -0.17 5.37 -2.09
CA TYR A 65 0.38 4.05 -1.73
C TYR A 65 0.32 3.08 -2.92
N LEU A 66 -0.81 3.07 -3.63
CA LEU A 66 -0.98 2.29 -4.85
C LEU A 66 0.06 2.66 -5.93
N HIS A 67 0.29 3.95 -6.15
CA HIS A 67 1.27 4.42 -7.13
C HIS A 67 2.72 4.08 -6.72
N ILE A 68 3.03 4.15 -5.42
CA ILE A 68 4.34 3.75 -4.88
C ILE A 68 4.58 2.27 -5.16
N ALA A 69 3.65 1.39 -4.80
CA ALA A 69 3.80 -0.05 -4.97
C ALA A 69 4.06 -0.44 -6.43
N VAL A 70 3.27 0.11 -7.36
CA VAL A 70 3.46 -0.12 -8.81
C VAL A 70 4.80 0.43 -9.29
N SER A 71 5.22 1.59 -8.79
CA SER A 71 6.49 2.20 -9.23
C SER A 71 7.70 1.41 -8.73
N VAL A 72 7.66 0.92 -7.48
CA VAL A 72 8.72 0.08 -6.88
C VAL A 72 8.86 -1.24 -7.64
N GLN A 73 7.76 -1.92 -7.98
CA GLN A 73 7.81 -3.15 -8.80
C GLN A 73 8.45 -2.90 -10.18
N ASN A 74 8.30 -1.69 -10.72
CA ASN A 74 8.85 -1.30 -12.02
C ASN A 74 10.24 -0.63 -11.92
N ASN A 75 10.89 -0.65 -10.75
CA ASN A 75 12.17 0.02 -10.50
C ASN A 75 12.17 1.52 -10.87
N LYS A 76 11.04 2.21 -10.62
CA LYS A 76 10.87 3.65 -10.88
C LYS A 76 10.78 4.43 -9.58
N ALA A 77 11.39 5.61 -9.58
CA ALA A 77 11.19 6.60 -8.53
C ALA A 77 9.85 7.34 -8.72
N ILE A 78 9.27 7.82 -7.62
CA ILE A 78 8.08 8.67 -7.63
C ILE A 78 8.42 10.06 -7.09
N ASN A 79 7.72 11.08 -7.60
CA ASN A 79 7.80 12.44 -7.07
C ASN A 79 6.40 12.91 -6.69
N LEU A 80 6.20 13.26 -5.42
CA LEU A 80 4.95 13.84 -4.93
C LEU A 80 5.09 15.36 -4.92
N ALA A 81 4.26 16.04 -5.71
CA ALA A 81 4.22 17.49 -5.78
C ALA A 81 2.98 18.04 -5.05
N GLY A 82 3.14 19.20 -4.40
CA GLY A 82 2.05 19.88 -3.69
C GLY A 82 2.57 20.91 -2.67
N PRO A 83 1.69 21.77 -2.12
CA PRO A 83 2.06 22.83 -1.17
C PRO A 83 2.84 22.34 0.04
N ALA A 84 3.54 23.24 0.73
CA ALA A 84 4.23 22.90 1.97
C ALA A 84 3.23 22.40 3.04
N GLY A 85 3.63 21.43 3.86
CA GLY A 85 2.79 20.91 4.95
C GLY A 85 1.69 19.92 4.55
N THR A 86 1.62 19.48 3.28
CA THR A 86 0.59 18.53 2.82
C THR A 86 0.94 17.04 3.00
N GLY A 87 1.87 16.70 3.91
CA GLY A 87 2.16 15.31 4.28
C GLY A 87 2.87 14.45 3.22
N LYS A 88 3.51 15.05 2.20
CA LYS A 88 4.12 14.32 1.06
C LYS A 88 5.22 13.37 1.50
N SER A 89 6.19 13.88 2.27
CA SER A 89 7.32 13.09 2.76
C SER A 89 6.89 12.09 3.83
N GLU A 90 5.91 12.47 4.66
CA GLU A 90 5.32 11.61 5.68
C GLU A 90 4.60 10.42 5.05
N THR A 91 3.87 10.63 3.95
CA THR A 91 3.17 9.57 3.20
C THR A 91 4.17 8.54 2.66
N THR A 92 5.28 8.97 2.05
CA THR A 92 6.31 8.04 1.56
C THR A 92 6.98 7.26 2.70
N LYS A 93 7.31 7.94 3.81
CA LYS A 93 7.91 7.29 4.98
C LYS A 93 6.98 6.28 5.62
N ASP A 94 5.69 6.57 5.68
CA ASP A 94 4.72 5.66 6.28
C ASP A 94 4.48 4.41 5.42
N GLN A 95 4.53 4.55 4.09
CA GLN A 95 4.41 3.38 3.21
C GLN A 95 5.61 2.42 3.30
N ASN A 96 6.82 2.91 3.58
CA ASN A 96 7.99 2.05 3.75
C ASN A 96 7.95 1.20 5.04
N LYS A 97 7.04 1.50 5.97
CA LYS A 97 6.83 0.72 7.19
C LYS A 97 5.87 -0.46 6.99
N SER A 98 5.27 -0.57 5.82
CA SER A 98 4.27 -1.58 5.46
C SER A 98 4.91 -2.89 5.07
#